data_AF-A0A4Y2DQ40-F1
#
_entry.id   AF-A0A4Y2DQ40-F1
#
_cell.length_a   1.000
_cell.length_b   1.000
_cell.length_c   1.000
_cell.angle_alpha   90.00
_cell.angle_beta   90.00
_cell.angle_gamma   90.00
#
_symmetry.space_group_name_H-M   'P 1'
#
loop_
_entity.id
_entity.type
_entity.pdbx_description
1 polymer ?
#
loop_
_entity_poly.entity_id
_entity_poly.type
_entity_poly.pdbx_seq_one_letter_code
_entity_poly.pdbx_strand_id
1 'polypeptide(L)'
;MSTAHTLQNIEIEDWASHSKNLFRSKLALHDQIICAAQNGAHKFNIFFQAASGNLPQLYPKQLKDNLTVKLRNVKLIDHIQFTRQNRLLISTEHLETAIEISNIKAIMGIPTVCSVISEQITSRFLLRNVPLETPLQELTDELKAENTIKIHEARRFLSDKSRNIATENVLVTTYGTNLPQHIKLWLTRQEISLFIDKPRQCRKCFSFSHPTSKCKNESICEICGEQHNIQSCTSPTMTCILCKGPHKATDLKCPKREEERKFLKFKCLNRLSFIDARRKFQIDKKILFICCFNIS
;
A
#
# COMPACT_ATOMS: atom_id res chain seq x y z
N MET A 1 6.81 38.14 -5.57
CA MET A 1 8.07 37.41 -5.37
C MET A 1 7.76 35.94 -5.16
N SER A 2 8.19 35.15 -6.13
CA SER A 2 7.90 33.73 -6.31
C SER A 2 8.52 32.89 -5.19
N THR A 3 7.70 32.17 -4.42
CA THR A 3 8.18 31.08 -3.56
C THR A 3 7.95 29.78 -4.31
N ALA A 4 9.04 29.27 -4.86
CA ALA A 4 9.12 28.00 -5.54
C ALA A 4 8.62 26.88 -4.62
N HIS A 5 7.53 26.23 -5.02
CA HIS A 5 7.12 24.95 -4.46
C HIS A 5 8.09 23.88 -4.93
N THR A 6 9.14 23.65 -4.14
CA THR A 6 9.96 22.44 -4.24
C THR A 6 9.06 21.26 -3.90
N LEU A 7 8.57 20.58 -4.94
CA LEU A 7 7.95 19.27 -4.86
C LEU A 7 9.02 18.33 -4.30
N GLN A 8 8.97 18.11 -2.98
CA GLN A 8 9.67 17.00 -2.36
C GLN A 8 9.17 15.75 -3.06
N ASN A 9 10.09 15.18 -3.85
CA ASN A 9 10.10 13.79 -4.25
C ASN A 9 9.46 12.98 -3.14
N ILE A 10 8.49 12.13 -3.50
CA ILE A 10 8.23 10.94 -2.71
C ILE A 10 9.50 10.12 -2.87
N GLU A 11 10.51 10.46 -2.07
CA GLU A 11 11.51 9.54 -1.62
C GLU A 11 10.71 8.42 -0.94
N ILE A 12 10.43 7.38 -1.73
CA ILE A 12 10.72 6.04 -1.26
C ILE A 12 12.10 6.19 -0.64
N GLU A 13 12.19 6.26 0.70
CA GLU A 13 13.48 6.28 1.41
C GLU A 13 14.34 5.20 0.74
N ASP A 14 15.34 5.67 -0.01
CA ASP A 14 16.12 4.94 -0.99
C ASP A 14 17.22 4.17 -0.25
N TRP A 15 16.82 3.38 0.75
CA TRP A 15 17.74 2.68 1.63
C TRP A 15 18.17 1.31 1.08
N ALA A 16 17.70 0.92 -0.10
CA ALA A 16 17.69 -0.49 -0.47
C ALA A 16 18.00 -0.78 -1.93
N SER A 17 19.24 -0.53 -2.32
CA SER A 17 19.91 -1.35 -3.33
C SER A 17 20.95 -2.31 -2.75
N HIS A 18 21.36 -2.16 -1.47
CA HIS A 18 22.43 -2.97 -0.86
C HIS A 18 22.19 -3.41 0.59
N SER A 19 20.96 -3.34 1.11
CA SER A 19 20.71 -3.82 2.46
C SER A 19 20.48 -5.33 2.48
N LYS A 20 21.21 -6.05 3.35
CA LYS A 20 21.01 -7.49 3.59
C LYS A 20 19.57 -7.87 3.98
N ASN A 21 18.75 -6.88 4.35
CA ASN A 21 17.39 -7.02 4.84
C ASN A 21 16.30 -6.74 3.79
N LEU A 22 16.66 -6.44 2.54
CA LEU A 22 15.72 -6.33 1.43
C LEU A 22 16.19 -7.10 0.19
N PHE A 23 15.31 -7.94 -0.35
CA PHE A 23 15.38 -8.45 -1.71
C PHE A 23 14.23 -7.84 -2.51
N ARG A 24 14.50 -7.40 -3.75
CA ARG A 24 13.48 -6.95 -4.70
C ARG A 24 13.79 -7.47 -6.09
N SER A 25 12.78 -8.00 -6.77
CA SER A 25 12.91 -8.46 -8.15
C SER A 25 13.13 -7.28 -9.10
N LYS A 26 13.82 -7.52 -10.22
CA LYS A 26 14.14 -6.50 -11.24
C LYS A 26 13.24 -6.59 -12.48
N LEU A 27 12.05 -7.16 -12.36
CA LEU A 27 11.12 -7.32 -13.49
C LEU A 27 10.65 -5.95 -14.00
N ALA A 28 10.61 -5.79 -15.32
CA ALA A 28 10.03 -4.60 -15.95
C ALA A 28 8.51 -4.57 -15.74
N LEU A 29 7.89 -3.38 -15.79
CA LEU A 29 6.47 -3.21 -15.44
C LEU A 29 5.52 -4.17 -16.22
N HIS A 30 5.75 -4.38 -17.51
CA HIS A 30 4.94 -5.29 -18.31
C HIS A 30 5.09 -6.75 -17.83
N ASP A 31 6.30 -7.20 -17.50
CA ASP A 31 6.54 -8.53 -16.93
C ASP A 31 5.87 -8.69 -15.56
N GLN A 32 5.85 -7.64 -14.74
CA GLN A 32 5.13 -7.64 -13.47
C GLN A 32 3.63 -7.86 -13.67
N ILE A 33 3.04 -7.19 -14.67
CA ILE A 33 1.62 -7.32 -15.03
C ILE A 33 1.31 -8.74 -15.52
N ILE A 34 2.12 -9.28 -16.44
CA ILE A 34 1.97 -10.65 -16.97
C ILE A 34 2.05 -11.67 -15.84
N CYS A 35 3.09 -11.57 -15.01
CA CYS A 35 3.33 -12.44 -13.88
C CYS A 35 2.18 -12.39 -12.87
N ALA A 36 1.68 -11.20 -12.55
CA ALA A 36 0.55 -11.05 -11.65
C ALA A 36 -0.75 -11.62 -12.23
N ALA A 37 -0.99 -11.43 -13.54
CA ALA A 37 -2.18 -11.93 -14.22
C ALA A 37 -2.25 -13.46 -14.22
N GLN A 38 -1.12 -14.12 -14.52
CA GLN A 38 -0.97 -15.58 -14.42
C GLN A 38 -1.28 -16.11 -13.01
N ASN A 39 -1.16 -15.26 -11.99
CA ASN A 39 -1.40 -15.58 -10.58
C ASN A 39 -2.67 -14.89 -10.02
N GLY A 40 -3.69 -14.69 -10.87
CA GLY A 40 -5.04 -14.29 -10.46
C GLY A 40 -5.33 -12.79 -10.42
N ALA A 41 -4.39 -11.93 -10.83
CA ALA A 41 -4.70 -10.50 -10.96
C ALA A 41 -5.56 -10.25 -12.20
N HIS A 42 -6.72 -9.61 -12.02
CA HIS A 42 -7.68 -9.34 -13.10
C HIS A 42 -7.97 -7.86 -13.30
N LYS A 43 -7.39 -6.97 -12.49
CA LYS A 43 -7.63 -5.54 -12.56
C LYS A 43 -6.34 -4.78 -12.45
N PHE A 44 -6.10 -3.87 -13.39
CA PHE A 44 -4.85 -3.12 -13.50
C PHE A 44 -5.16 -1.63 -13.51
N ASN A 45 -4.80 -0.95 -12.43
CA ASN A 45 -4.80 0.51 -12.37
C ASN A 45 -3.37 1.01 -12.56
N ILE A 46 -3.11 1.61 -13.72
CA ILE A 46 -1.79 2.09 -14.11
C ILE A 46 -1.75 3.62 -14.02
N PHE A 47 -0.82 4.14 -13.23
CA PHE A 47 -0.51 5.55 -13.12
C PHE A 47 0.58 5.95 -14.09
N PHE A 48 0.38 7.10 -14.71
CA PHE A 48 1.36 7.84 -15.47
C PHE A 48 1.67 9.14 -14.75
N GLN A 49 2.96 9.37 -14.52
CA GLN A 49 3.50 10.62 -14.03
C GLN A 49 4.47 11.17 -15.06
N ALA A 50 4.47 12.48 -15.30
CA ALA A 50 5.50 13.09 -16.13
C ALA A 50 6.88 12.83 -15.52
N ALA A 51 7.87 12.51 -16.36
CA ALA A 51 9.25 12.34 -15.92
C ALA A 51 9.83 13.66 -15.38
N SER A 52 9.37 14.79 -15.90
CA SER A 52 9.65 16.13 -15.39
C SER A 52 8.38 16.99 -15.42
N GLY A 53 8.19 17.81 -14.39
CA GLY A 53 7.03 18.69 -14.27
C GLY A 53 5.72 17.94 -14.03
N ASN A 54 4.64 18.42 -14.64
CA ASN A 54 3.30 17.86 -14.51
C ASN A 54 2.75 17.46 -15.88
N LEU A 55 1.92 16.41 -15.91
CA LEU A 55 1.07 16.19 -17.06
C LEU A 55 0.02 17.30 -17.08
N PRO A 56 -0.20 17.97 -18.23
CA PRO A 56 -1.26 18.96 -18.34
C PRO A 56 -2.61 18.28 -18.07
N GLN A 57 -3.52 19.01 -17.42
CA GLN A 57 -4.90 18.55 -17.31
C GLN A 57 -5.55 18.73 -18.69
N LEU A 58 -5.64 17.63 -19.43
CA LEU A 58 -6.04 17.64 -20.83
C LEU A 58 -7.54 17.46 -21.01
N TYR A 59 -8.06 18.03 -22.09
CA TYR A 59 -9.42 17.76 -22.53
C TYR A 59 -9.56 16.29 -22.97
N PRO A 60 -10.67 15.60 -22.60
CA PRO A 60 -10.86 14.18 -22.86
C PRO A 60 -10.64 13.74 -24.33
N LYS A 61 -11.01 14.60 -25.29
CA LYS A 61 -10.86 14.30 -26.73
C LYS A 61 -9.39 14.15 -27.14
N GLN A 62 -8.54 15.12 -26.81
CA GLN A 62 -7.11 15.09 -27.18
C GLN A 62 -6.40 13.89 -26.57
N LEU A 63 -6.74 13.57 -25.32
CA LEU A 63 -6.19 12.39 -24.65
C LEU A 63 -6.64 11.10 -25.34
N LYS A 64 -7.94 10.98 -25.66
CA LYS A 64 -8.48 9.83 -26.41
C LYS A 64 -7.79 9.67 -27.75
N ASP A 65 -7.65 10.73 -28.52
CA ASP A 65 -7.01 10.70 -29.85
C ASP A 65 -5.55 10.22 -29.72
N ASN A 66 -4.81 10.74 -28.72
CA ASN A 66 -3.44 10.32 -28.46
C ASN A 66 -3.32 8.84 -28.06
N LEU A 67 -4.24 8.35 -27.23
CA LEU A 67 -4.28 6.94 -26.80
C LEU A 67 -4.69 6.01 -27.94
N THR A 68 -5.62 6.43 -28.80
CA THR A 68 -6.09 5.64 -29.96
C THR A 68 -5.01 5.42 -31.01
N VAL A 69 -4.06 6.34 -31.13
CA VAL A 69 -2.88 6.16 -31.99
C VAL A 69 -1.89 5.14 -31.40
N LYS A 70 -1.88 4.96 -30.08
CA LYS A 70 -0.87 4.15 -29.36
C LYS A 70 -1.35 2.76 -28.96
N LEU A 71 -2.65 2.59 -28.81
CA LEU A 71 -3.27 1.38 -28.26
C LEU A 71 -4.21 0.79 -29.31
N ARG A 72 -4.21 -0.53 -29.44
CA ARG A 72 -5.13 -1.24 -30.33
C ARG A 72 -6.48 -1.40 -29.65
N ASN A 73 -6.45 -1.67 -28.35
CA ASN A 73 -7.61 -2.05 -27.55
C ASN A 73 -8.16 -0.91 -26.69
N VAL A 74 -8.23 0.33 -27.19
CA VAL A 74 -8.73 1.49 -26.42
C VAL A 74 -10.15 1.29 -25.87
N LYS A 75 -10.99 0.54 -26.57
CA LYS A 75 -12.37 0.26 -26.14
C LYS A 75 -12.44 -0.59 -24.86
N LEU A 76 -11.36 -1.28 -24.51
CA LEU A 76 -11.23 -2.13 -23.31
C LEU A 76 -10.67 -1.36 -22.10
N ILE A 77 -10.63 -0.03 -22.17
CA ILE A 77 -10.30 0.83 -21.04
C ILE A 77 -11.60 1.12 -20.29
N ASP A 78 -11.62 0.74 -19.01
CA ASP A 78 -12.82 0.91 -18.17
C ASP A 78 -12.96 2.34 -17.67
N HIS A 79 -11.83 2.95 -17.27
CA HIS A 79 -11.85 4.25 -16.62
C HIS A 79 -10.53 5.01 -16.80
N ILE A 80 -10.65 6.32 -17.04
CA ILE A 80 -9.52 7.24 -17.12
C ILE A 80 -9.80 8.42 -16.18
N GLN A 81 -8.84 8.76 -15.33
CA GLN A 81 -8.97 9.91 -14.43
C GLN A 81 -7.63 10.58 -14.13
N PHE A 82 -7.65 11.90 -13.96
CA PHE A 82 -6.54 12.63 -13.35
C PHE A 82 -6.69 12.64 -11.83
N THR A 83 -5.61 12.31 -11.14
CA THR A 83 -5.51 12.46 -9.70
C THR A 83 -5.26 13.92 -9.32
N ARG A 84 -5.51 14.28 -8.05
CA ARG A 84 -5.19 15.61 -7.49
C ARG A 84 -3.70 15.98 -7.56
N GLN A 85 -2.83 15.02 -7.86
CA GLN A 85 -1.39 15.20 -7.98
C GLN A 85 -0.95 15.25 -9.45
N ASN A 86 -1.86 15.55 -10.39
CA ASN A 86 -1.60 15.61 -11.84
C ASN A 86 -1.01 14.31 -12.43
N ARG A 87 -1.30 13.16 -11.81
CA ARG A 87 -1.02 11.84 -12.39
C ARG A 87 -2.25 11.35 -13.13
N LEU A 88 -2.06 10.80 -14.32
CA LEU A 88 -3.12 10.14 -15.06
C LEU A 88 -3.24 8.70 -14.59
N LEU A 89 -4.46 8.24 -14.30
CA LEU A 89 -4.77 6.86 -14.03
C LEU A 89 -5.57 6.28 -15.21
N ILE A 90 -5.14 5.13 -15.69
CA ILE A 90 -5.88 4.31 -16.65
C ILE A 90 -6.17 2.95 -15.99
N SER A 91 -7.43 2.54 -16.03
CA SER A 91 -7.91 1.28 -15.44
C SER A 91 -8.40 0.35 -16.54
N THR A 92 -8.01 -0.93 -16.46
CA THR A 92 -8.50 -1.97 -17.36
C THR A 92 -8.54 -3.32 -16.63
N GLU A 93 -9.50 -4.16 -16.99
CA GLU A 93 -9.58 -5.56 -16.56
C GLU A 93 -8.98 -6.55 -17.58
N HIS A 94 -8.45 -6.03 -18.68
CA HIS A 94 -7.89 -6.84 -19.77
C HIS A 94 -6.37 -6.82 -19.78
N LEU A 95 -5.75 -8.01 -19.75
CA LEU A 95 -4.30 -8.19 -19.71
C LEU A 95 -3.59 -7.56 -20.93
N GLU A 96 -4.06 -7.85 -22.14
CA GLU A 96 -3.44 -7.33 -23.36
C GLU A 96 -3.43 -5.80 -23.36
N THR A 97 -4.55 -5.18 -23.03
CA THR A 97 -4.68 -3.73 -22.90
C THR A 97 -3.76 -3.17 -21.82
N ALA A 98 -3.65 -3.84 -20.66
CA ALA A 98 -2.75 -3.43 -19.58
C ALA A 98 -1.27 -3.45 -20.02
N ILE A 99 -0.87 -4.47 -20.79
CA ILE A 99 0.48 -4.57 -21.36
C ILE A 99 0.73 -3.42 -22.33
N GLU A 100 -0.19 -3.17 -23.27
CA GLU A 100 -0.08 -2.05 -24.22
C GLU A 100 0.05 -0.70 -23.48
N ILE A 101 -0.80 -0.46 -22.49
CA ILE A 101 -0.77 0.75 -21.65
C ILE A 101 0.60 0.86 -20.96
N SER A 102 1.11 -0.22 -20.37
CA SER A 102 2.38 -0.20 -19.63
C SER A 102 3.60 0.18 -20.48
N ASN A 103 3.52 -0.03 -21.80
CA ASN A 103 4.59 0.28 -22.75
C ASN A 103 4.57 1.73 -23.26
N ILE A 104 3.55 2.53 -22.89
CA ILE A 104 3.49 3.95 -23.25
C ILE A 104 4.61 4.72 -22.53
N LYS A 105 5.57 5.23 -23.31
CA LYS A 105 6.72 5.99 -22.79
C LYS A 105 6.47 7.49 -22.67
N ALA A 106 5.48 8.00 -23.39
CA ALA A 106 5.14 9.41 -23.40
C ALA A 106 3.65 9.58 -23.61
N ILE A 107 3.07 10.62 -23.02
CA ILE A 107 1.68 11.05 -23.24
C ILE A 107 1.75 12.44 -23.82
N MET A 108 1.15 12.65 -25.00
CA MET A 108 1.20 13.93 -25.73
C MET A 108 2.62 14.48 -25.93
N GLY A 109 3.61 13.61 -26.14
CA GLY A 109 5.01 14.01 -26.31
C GLY A 109 5.77 14.28 -25.00
N ILE A 110 5.09 14.27 -23.85
CA ILE A 110 5.72 14.39 -22.53
C ILE A 110 6.15 13.00 -22.07
N PRO A 111 7.45 12.77 -21.79
CA PRO A 111 7.91 11.50 -21.25
C PRO A 111 7.25 11.18 -19.92
N THR A 112 6.86 9.92 -19.72
CA THR A 112 6.14 9.47 -18.53
C THR A 112 6.80 8.28 -17.86
N VAL A 113 6.73 8.25 -16.53
CA VAL A 113 7.02 7.09 -15.69
C VAL A 113 5.71 6.40 -15.35
N CYS A 114 5.68 5.09 -15.58
CA CYS A 114 4.50 4.25 -15.40
C CYS A 114 4.64 3.40 -14.14
N SER A 115 3.55 3.23 -13.39
CA SER A 115 3.50 2.32 -12.24
C SER A 115 2.11 1.74 -12.07
N VAL A 116 2.00 0.54 -11.51
CA VAL A 116 0.72 -0.11 -11.21
C VAL A 116 0.44 -0.07 -9.71
N ILE A 117 -0.84 -0.07 -9.31
CA ILE A 117 -1.22 -0.19 -7.91
C ILE A 117 -0.77 -1.55 -7.36
N SER A 118 0.22 -1.52 -6.48
CA SER A 118 0.86 -2.71 -5.92
C SER A 118 -0.14 -3.69 -5.28
N GLU A 119 -1.17 -3.18 -4.62
CA GLU A 119 -2.18 -3.99 -3.95
C GLU A 119 -3.02 -4.84 -4.90
N GLN A 120 -3.09 -4.49 -6.18
CA GLN A 120 -3.87 -5.22 -7.18
C GLN A 120 -3.05 -6.33 -7.86
N ILE A 121 -1.73 -6.20 -7.86
CA ILE A 121 -0.82 -7.12 -8.54
C ILE A 121 0.06 -7.92 -7.59
N THR A 122 -0.07 -7.75 -6.27
CA THR A 122 0.74 -8.47 -5.29
C THR A 122 -0.06 -8.96 -4.09
N SER A 123 0.46 -10.00 -3.46
CA SER A 123 0.00 -10.56 -2.19
C SER A 123 1.16 -10.69 -1.21
N ARG A 124 0.88 -10.50 0.08
CA ARG A 124 1.90 -10.54 1.13
C ARG A 124 1.58 -11.63 2.13
N PHE A 125 2.60 -12.28 2.66
CA PHE A 125 2.50 -13.20 3.79
C PHE A 125 3.75 -13.11 4.66
N LEU A 126 3.62 -13.52 5.92
CA LEU A 126 4.69 -13.44 6.91
C LEU A 126 5.30 -14.82 7.14
N LEU A 127 6.60 -14.92 6.92
CA LEU A 127 7.42 -16.03 7.40
C LEU A 127 7.99 -15.69 8.77
N ARG A 128 8.04 -16.69 9.64
CA ARG A 128 8.61 -16.61 10.99
C ARG A 128 9.75 -17.61 11.10
N ASN A 129 10.62 -17.40 12.09
CA ASN A 129 11.73 -18.31 12.40
C ASN A 129 12.68 -18.53 11.20
N VAL A 130 12.86 -17.51 10.36
CA VAL A 130 13.87 -17.52 9.30
C VAL A 130 15.21 -17.14 9.91
N PRO A 131 16.23 -18.02 9.91
CA PRO A 131 17.53 -17.74 10.49
C PRO A 131 18.10 -16.41 10.00
N LEU A 132 18.79 -15.69 10.89
CA LEU A 132 19.36 -14.38 10.59
C LEU A 132 20.49 -14.47 9.55
N GLU A 133 21.21 -15.61 9.55
CA GLU A 133 22.34 -15.81 8.65
C GLU A 133 21.93 -16.17 7.23
N THR A 134 20.69 -16.64 7.04
CA THR A 134 20.15 -16.89 5.69
C THR A 134 19.96 -15.55 4.96
N PRO A 135 20.70 -15.31 3.87
CA PRO A 135 20.49 -14.16 3.01
C PRO A 135 19.11 -14.22 2.37
N LEU A 136 18.48 -13.06 2.17
CA LEU A 136 17.16 -13.03 1.53
C LEU A 136 17.17 -13.53 0.09
N GLN A 137 18.30 -13.42 -0.61
CA GLN A 137 18.46 -14.00 -1.95
C GLN A 137 18.28 -15.53 -1.90
N GLU A 138 19.04 -16.21 -1.04
CA GLU A 138 18.96 -17.67 -0.83
C GLU A 138 17.55 -18.11 -0.44
N LEU A 139 16.94 -17.42 0.54
CA LEU A 139 15.55 -17.67 0.94
C LEU A 139 14.59 -17.59 -0.26
N THR A 140 14.76 -16.58 -1.11
CA THR A 140 13.86 -16.39 -2.26
C THR A 140 14.09 -17.43 -3.35
N ASP A 141 15.30 -17.96 -3.49
CA ASP A 141 15.61 -18.97 -4.49
C ASP A 141 15.08 -20.34 -4.07
N GLU A 142 15.20 -20.70 -2.79
CA GLU A 142 14.54 -21.86 -2.18
C GLU A 142 13.01 -21.80 -2.39
N LEU A 143 12.38 -20.66 -2.04
CA LEU A 143 10.94 -20.48 -2.21
C LEU A 143 10.49 -20.62 -3.67
N LYS A 144 11.28 -20.14 -4.64
CA LYS A 144 10.98 -20.26 -6.08
C LYS A 144 11.18 -21.68 -6.60
N ALA A 145 12.15 -22.42 -6.06
CA ALA A 145 12.43 -23.79 -6.46
C ALA A 145 11.33 -24.76 -6.02
N GLU A 146 10.82 -24.56 -4.81
CA GLU A 146 9.90 -25.49 -4.15
C GLU A 146 8.41 -25.13 -4.30
N ASN A 147 8.10 -23.95 -4.86
CA ASN A 147 6.72 -23.46 -4.97
C ASN A 147 6.47 -22.77 -6.31
N THR A 148 5.21 -22.68 -6.72
CA THR A 148 4.79 -22.00 -7.96
C THR A 148 4.73 -20.47 -7.84
N ILE A 149 5.14 -19.90 -6.71
CA ILE A 149 5.04 -18.46 -6.45
C ILE A 149 6.14 -17.67 -7.16
N LYS A 150 5.82 -16.45 -7.58
CA LYS A 150 6.80 -15.50 -8.12
C LYS A 150 7.00 -14.35 -7.14
N ILE A 151 8.24 -14.18 -6.68
CA ILE A 151 8.56 -13.23 -5.62
C ILE A 151 8.83 -11.84 -6.21
N HIS A 152 8.09 -10.85 -5.71
CA HIS A 152 8.29 -9.43 -6.00
C HIS A 152 9.29 -8.80 -5.03
N GLU A 153 9.13 -9.03 -3.73
CA GLU A 153 9.96 -8.47 -2.66
C GLU A 153 10.01 -9.43 -1.47
N ALA A 154 11.15 -9.53 -0.80
CA ALA A 154 11.24 -10.11 0.54
C ALA A 154 11.92 -9.09 1.45
N ARG A 155 11.34 -8.85 2.63
CA ARG A 155 11.82 -7.84 3.57
C ARG A 155 11.91 -8.42 4.97
N ARG A 156 13.11 -8.41 5.54
CA ARG A 156 13.33 -8.80 6.94
C ARG A 156 12.94 -7.66 7.86
N PHE A 157 12.14 -7.95 8.90
CA PHE A 157 11.76 -6.95 9.89
C PHE A 157 12.92 -6.66 10.84
N LEU A 158 12.99 -5.40 11.27
CA LEU A 158 13.95 -4.92 12.25
C LEU A 158 13.23 -4.67 13.58
N SER A 159 13.80 -5.16 14.68
CA SER A 159 13.35 -4.83 16.03
C SER A 159 13.77 -3.41 16.39
N ASP A 160 14.96 -3.02 15.96
CA ASP A 160 15.50 -1.67 16.06
C ASP A 160 16.01 -1.21 14.69
N LYS A 161 15.39 -0.14 14.17
CA LYS A 161 15.77 0.43 12.88
C LYS A 161 17.06 1.23 12.96
N SER A 162 17.36 1.92 14.06
CA SER A 162 18.56 2.76 14.15
C SER A 162 19.82 1.92 14.28
N ARG A 163 19.72 0.81 15.02
CA ARG A 163 20.80 -0.15 15.20
C ARG A 163 20.79 -1.29 14.18
N ASN A 164 19.87 -1.26 13.21
CA ASN A 164 19.68 -2.28 12.18
C ASN A 164 19.62 -3.72 12.73
N ILE A 165 18.94 -3.89 13.86
CA ILE A 165 18.83 -5.20 14.53
C ILE A 165 17.71 -5.98 13.84
N ALA A 166 18.11 -7.01 13.09
CA ALA A 166 17.21 -7.86 12.34
C ALA A 166 16.44 -8.84 13.24
N THR A 167 15.28 -9.28 12.73
CA THR A 167 14.47 -10.33 13.35
C THR A 167 14.34 -11.52 12.40
N GLU A 168 13.87 -12.63 12.93
CA GLU A 168 13.57 -13.84 12.16
C GLU A 168 12.26 -13.76 11.37
N ASN A 169 11.59 -12.60 11.39
CA ASN A 169 10.36 -12.37 10.66
C ASN A 169 10.67 -11.77 9.29
N VAL A 170 10.22 -12.44 8.23
CA VAL A 170 10.39 -11.97 6.84
C VAL A 170 9.02 -11.81 6.21
N LEU A 171 8.72 -10.59 5.76
CA LEU A 171 7.54 -10.30 4.96
C LEU A 171 7.85 -10.59 3.49
N VAL A 172 7.18 -11.59 2.93
CA VAL A 172 7.31 -11.96 1.52
C VAL A 172 6.15 -11.35 0.75
N THR A 173 6.46 -10.72 -0.38
CA THR A 173 5.52 -10.17 -1.35
C THR A 173 5.66 -10.93 -2.65
N THR A 174 4.58 -11.54 -3.12
CA THR A 174 4.50 -12.30 -4.36
C THR A 174 3.70 -11.53 -5.40
N TYR A 175 3.96 -11.78 -6.68
CA TYR A 175 3.10 -11.33 -7.76
C TYR A 175 1.82 -12.16 -7.79
N GLY A 176 0.71 -11.49 -8.05
CA GLY A 176 -0.62 -12.08 -8.10
C GLY A 176 -1.45 -11.89 -6.83
N THR A 177 -2.72 -12.24 -6.95
CA THR A 177 -3.72 -12.18 -5.88
C THR A 177 -4.00 -13.56 -5.28
N ASN A 178 -3.67 -14.62 -6.02
CA ASN A 178 -3.79 -16.00 -5.57
C ASN A 178 -2.62 -16.34 -4.66
N LEU A 179 -2.90 -16.42 -3.36
CA LEU A 179 -1.94 -16.86 -2.36
C LEU A 179 -2.25 -18.33 -2.01
N PRO A 180 -1.28 -19.26 -2.10
CA PRO A 180 -1.52 -20.63 -1.66
C PRO A 180 -1.73 -20.67 -0.15
N GLN A 181 -2.48 -21.66 0.34
CA GLN A 181 -2.69 -21.84 1.79
C GLN A 181 -1.40 -22.32 2.49
N HIS A 182 -0.52 -23.00 1.75
CA HIS A 182 0.72 -23.55 2.29
C HIS A 182 1.87 -23.27 1.34
N ILE A 183 3.07 -23.17 1.89
CA ILE A 183 4.32 -23.14 1.14
C ILE A 183 5.28 -24.19 1.68
N LYS A 184 6.15 -24.69 0.81
CA LYS A 184 7.27 -25.54 1.19
C LYS A 184 8.52 -24.68 1.34
N LEU A 185 9.21 -24.82 2.46
CA LEU A 185 10.46 -24.14 2.78
C LEU A 185 11.35 -25.09 3.57
N TRP A 186 12.54 -25.41 3.07
CA TRP A 186 13.48 -26.35 3.71
C TRP A 186 12.82 -27.66 4.11
N LEU A 187 12.19 -28.32 3.13
CA LEU A 187 11.46 -29.58 3.29
C LEU A 187 10.27 -29.53 4.26
N THR A 188 9.97 -28.36 4.83
CA THR A 188 8.88 -28.17 5.79
C THR A 188 7.71 -27.49 5.11
N ARG A 189 6.50 -27.97 5.39
CA ARG A 189 5.26 -27.34 4.94
C ARG A 189 4.81 -26.32 5.99
N GLN A 190 4.70 -25.05 5.58
CA GLN A 190 4.23 -23.97 6.45
C GLN A 190 2.88 -23.46 5.96
N GLU A 191 1.92 -23.34 6.86
CA GLU A 191 0.67 -22.64 6.59
C GLU A 191 0.93 -21.13 6.51
N ILE A 192 0.39 -20.49 5.48
CA ILE A 192 0.50 -19.06 5.29
C ILE A 192 -0.87 -18.43 5.09
N SER A 193 -0.96 -17.16 5.45
CA SER A 193 -2.16 -16.36 5.27
C SER A 193 -1.81 -14.96 4.80
N LEU A 194 -2.81 -14.30 4.21
CA LEU A 194 -2.66 -12.94 3.72
C LEU A 194 -2.28 -12.00 4.86
N PHE A 195 -1.17 -11.29 4.69
CA PHE A 195 -0.67 -10.33 5.67
C PHE A 195 -1.51 -9.05 5.66
N ILE A 196 -2.24 -8.84 6.74
CA ILE A 196 -3.02 -7.62 6.98
C ILE A 196 -2.19 -6.68 7.85
N ASP A 197 -2.01 -5.44 7.39
CA ASP A 197 -1.29 -4.44 8.15
C ASP A 197 -1.98 -4.13 9.48
N LYS A 198 -1.18 -3.86 10.51
CA LYS A 198 -1.68 -3.40 11.81
C LYS A 198 -1.88 -1.88 11.78
N PRO A 199 -2.91 -1.34 12.47
CA PRO A 199 -3.10 0.09 12.63
C PRO A 199 -1.85 0.76 13.19
N ARG A 200 -1.28 1.69 12.41
CA ARG A 200 -0.16 2.51 12.85
C ARG A 200 -0.70 3.78 13.46
N GLN A 201 -0.48 3.94 14.75
CA GLN A 201 -0.91 5.13 15.48
C GLN A 201 0.22 6.15 15.54
N CYS A 202 -0.08 7.41 15.23
CA CYS A 202 0.84 8.51 15.46
C CYS A 202 1.14 8.61 16.96
N ARG A 203 2.43 8.68 17.34
CA ARG A 203 2.84 8.80 18.76
C ARG A 203 2.72 10.22 19.32
N LYS A 204 2.48 11.24 18.46
CA LYS A 204 2.31 12.63 18.89
C LYS A 204 0.84 12.97 19.14
N CYS A 205 -0.02 12.72 18.16
CA CYS A 205 -1.44 13.12 18.19
C CYS A 205 -2.43 11.95 18.26
N PHE A 206 -1.94 10.71 18.37
CA PHE A 206 -2.73 9.48 18.45
C PHE A 206 -3.65 9.17 17.25
N SER A 207 -3.64 9.98 16.20
CA SER A 207 -4.39 9.72 14.97
C SER A 207 -3.86 8.49 14.22
N PHE A 208 -4.75 7.79 13.52
CA PHE A 208 -4.41 6.71 12.58
C PHE A 208 -4.23 7.20 11.14
N SER A 209 -4.41 8.49 10.86
CA SER A 209 -4.41 9.02 9.49
C SER A 209 -3.03 9.21 8.88
N HIS A 210 -1.99 9.27 9.69
CA HIS A 210 -0.62 9.55 9.23
C HIS A 210 0.42 8.90 10.14
N PRO A 211 1.62 8.60 9.60
CA PRO A 211 2.74 8.15 10.41
C PRO A 211 3.28 9.31 11.27
N THR A 212 3.87 8.97 12.42
CA THR A 212 4.48 9.94 13.35
C THR A 212 5.47 10.90 12.69
N SER A 213 6.25 10.43 11.70
CA SER A 213 7.24 11.24 10.97
C SER A 213 6.62 12.38 10.15
N LYS A 214 5.36 12.26 9.74
CA LYS A 214 4.63 13.29 8.96
C LYS A 214 3.66 14.11 9.83
N CYS A 215 3.69 13.93 11.14
CA CYS A 215 2.81 14.64 12.06
C CYS A 215 3.27 16.09 12.22
N LYS A 216 2.38 17.03 11.87
CA LYS A 216 2.56 18.47 12.10
C LYS A 216 1.99 18.96 13.43
N ASN A 217 1.20 18.13 14.10
CA ASN A 217 0.60 18.46 15.39
C ASN A 217 1.63 18.32 16.52
N GLU A 218 1.41 19.09 17.57
CA GLU A 218 2.14 18.98 18.83
C GLU A 218 1.82 17.66 19.56
N SER A 219 2.72 17.25 20.44
CA SER A 219 2.52 16.07 21.27
C SER A 219 1.47 16.35 22.34
N ILE A 220 0.49 15.47 22.43
CA ILE A 220 -0.55 15.51 23.44
C ILE A 220 -0.44 14.31 24.39
N CYS A 221 -1.03 14.43 25.57
CA CYS A 221 -1.04 13.39 26.59
C CYS A 221 -1.93 12.21 26.19
N GLU A 222 -1.45 10.98 26.33
CA GLU A 222 -2.27 9.79 26.04
C GLU A 222 -3.40 9.56 27.04
N ILE A 223 -3.33 10.17 28.23
CA ILE A 223 -4.29 10.00 29.32
C ILE A 223 -5.48 10.94 29.16
N CYS A 224 -5.24 12.24 28.97
CA CYS A 224 -6.31 13.25 28.93
C CYS A 224 -6.43 14.01 27.60
N GLY A 225 -5.45 13.88 26.69
CA GLY A 225 -5.46 14.58 25.40
C GLY A 225 -4.95 16.02 25.40
N GLU A 226 -4.54 16.54 26.56
CA GLU A 226 -4.00 17.90 26.70
C GLU A 226 -2.51 17.99 26.36
N GLN A 227 -2.03 19.21 26.11
CA GLN A 227 -0.63 19.48 25.74
C GLN A 227 0.30 19.50 26.97
N HIS A 228 0.74 18.31 27.39
CA HIS A 228 1.80 18.15 28.39
C HIS A 228 2.46 16.78 28.27
N ASN A 229 3.54 16.56 29.02
CA ASN A 229 4.15 15.24 29.17
C ASN A 229 3.24 14.34 30.01
N ILE A 230 3.17 13.05 29.67
CA ILE A 230 2.43 12.05 30.44
C ILE A 230 2.83 12.02 31.91
N GLN A 231 4.12 12.24 32.21
CA GLN A 231 4.66 12.23 33.58
C GLN A 231 4.13 13.39 34.44
N SER A 232 3.73 14.49 33.82
CA SER A 232 3.15 15.66 34.49
C SER A 232 1.63 15.68 34.44
N CYS A 233 0.99 14.58 34.01
CA CYS A 233 -0.46 14.51 33.89
C CYS A 233 -1.10 14.38 35.28
N THR A 234 -1.88 15.38 35.67
CA THR A 234 -2.65 15.41 36.94
C THR A 234 -4.12 15.04 36.75
N SER A 235 -4.51 14.58 35.55
CA SER A 235 -5.92 14.28 35.25
C SER A 235 -6.40 13.08 36.08
N PRO A 236 -7.51 13.22 36.82
CA PRO A 236 -8.02 12.14 37.68
C PRO A 236 -8.67 11.00 36.88
N THR A 237 -9.00 11.24 35.61
CA THR A 237 -9.73 10.29 34.75
C THR A 237 -9.04 10.16 33.41
N MET A 238 -8.97 8.93 32.88
CA MET A 238 -8.47 8.69 31.53
C MET A 238 -9.57 8.94 30.51
N THR A 239 -9.32 9.79 29.52
CA THR A 239 -10.26 10.07 28.43
C THR A 239 -9.56 9.95 27.09
N CYS A 240 -9.99 8.97 26.29
CA CYS A 240 -9.39 8.71 24.99
C CYS A 240 -9.70 9.85 24.02
N ILE A 241 -8.69 10.51 23.44
CA ILE A 241 -8.92 11.61 22.50
C ILE A 241 -9.71 11.20 21.24
N LEU A 242 -9.61 9.93 20.83
CA LEU A 242 -10.20 9.43 19.58
C LEU A 242 -11.67 9.05 19.72
N CYS A 243 -12.04 8.37 20.81
CA CYS A 243 -13.41 7.85 21.01
C CYS A 243 -14.11 8.45 22.23
N LYS A 244 -13.44 9.30 23.00
CA LYS A 244 -13.94 9.95 24.23
C LYS A 244 -14.37 8.97 25.34
N GLY A 245 -13.87 7.74 25.31
CA GLY A 245 -14.16 6.71 26.32
C GLY A 245 -13.18 6.72 27.51
N PRO A 246 -13.50 6.02 28.61
CA PRO A 246 -12.75 6.04 29.87
C PRO A 246 -11.49 5.16 29.83
N HIS A 247 -10.56 5.47 28.91
CA HIS A 247 -9.29 4.76 28.73
C HIS A 247 -8.27 5.67 28.03
N LYS A 248 -6.99 5.32 28.09
CA LYS A 248 -5.93 6.07 27.39
C LYS A 248 -5.98 5.87 25.86
N ALA A 249 -5.53 6.87 25.09
CA ALA A 249 -5.57 6.85 23.63
C ALA A 249 -4.82 5.66 22.98
N THR A 250 -3.88 5.04 23.70
CA THR A 250 -3.09 3.90 23.23
C THR A 250 -3.73 2.53 23.52
N ASP A 251 -4.89 2.47 24.17
CA ASP A 251 -5.57 1.21 24.47
C ASP A 251 -5.83 0.37 23.19
N LEU A 252 -5.56 -0.93 23.29
CA LEU A 252 -5.76 -1.90 22.22
C LEU A 252 -7.24 -2.24 22.00
N LYS A 253 -8.08 -2.04 23.02
CA LYS A 253 -9.53 -2.24 23.01
C LYS A 253 -10.32 -1.00 22.59
N CYS A 254 -9.65 0.11 22.28
CA CYS A 254 -10.31 1.33 21.82
C CYS A 254 -11.18 1.06 20.56
N PRO A 255 -12.47 1.46 20.55
CA PRO A 255 -13.36 1.26 19.40
C PRO A 255 -12.82 1.84 18.09
N LYS A 256 -12.13 2.99 18.16
CA LYS A 256 -11.52 3.63 16.99
C LYS A 256 -10.33 2.84 16.43
N ARG A 257 -9.57 2.16 17.27
CA ARG A 257 -8.51 1.26 16.81
C ARG A 257 -9.11 0.04 16.12
N GLU A 258 -10.18 -0.52 16.67
CA GLU A 258 -10.86 -1.66 16.07
C GLU A 258 -11.49 -1.31 14.71
N GLU A 259 -12.09 -0.13 14.61
CA GLU A 259 -12.57 0.43 13.34
C GLU A 259 -11.44 0.51 12.29
N GLU A 260 -10.25 0.94 12.69
CA GLU A 260 -9.08 1.00 11.80
C GLU A 260 -8.57 -0.41 11.43
N ARG A 261 -8.61 -1.40 12.33
CA ARG A 261 -8.31 -2.81 11.99
C ARG A 261 -9.24 -3.34 10.92
N LYS A 262 -10.55 -3.10 11.07
CA LYS A 262 -11.58 -3.48 10.09
C LYS A 262 -11.34 -2.80 8.75
N PHE A 263 -10.99 -1.51 8.75
CA PHE A 263 -10.63 -0.78 7.55
C PHE A 263 -9.42 -1.40 6.82
N LEU A 264 -8.33 -1.72 7.54
CA LEU A 264 -7.14 -2.30 6.93
C LEU A 264 -7.41 -3.71 6.37
N LYS A 265 -8.22 -4.50 7.08
CA LYS A 265 -8.73 -5.79 6.57
C LYS A 265 -9.55 -5.60 5.29
N PHE A 266 -10.50 -4.66 5.29
CA PHE A 266 -11.30 -4.33 4.12
C PHE A 266 -10.44 -3.90 2.92
N LYS A 267 -9.48 -2.99 3.13
CA LYS A 267 -8.53 -2.54 2.09
C LYS A 267 -7.77 -3.72 1.48
N CYS A 268 -7.27 -4.60 2.34
CA CYS A 268 -6.44 -5.75 1.94
C CYS A 268 -7.26 -6.77 1.14
N LEU A 269 -8.43 -7.17 1.64
CA LEU A 269 -9.28 -8.17 0.99
C LEU A 269 -9.85 -7.67 -0.35
N ASN A 270 -10.19 -6.38 -0.44
CA ASN A 270 -10.71 -5.78 -1.68
C ASN A 270 -9.60 -5.28 -2.64
N ARG A 271 -8.31 -5.45 -2.28
CA ARG A 271 -7.16 -5.07 -3.13
C ARG A 271 -7.20 -3.60 -3.58
N LEU A 272 -7.60 -2.72 -2.67
CA LEU A 272 -7.81 -1.30 -2.98
C LEU A 272 -6.62 -0.45 -2.57
N SER A 273 -6.43 0.66 -3.30
CA SER A 273 -5.60 1.77 -2.84
C SER A 273 -6.13 2.30 -1.50
N PHE A 274 -5.27 2.91 -0.68
CA PHE A 274 -5.70 3.45 0.61
C PHE A 274 -6.85 4.46 0.47
N ILE A 275 -6.78 5.34 -0.53
CA ILE A 275 -7.75 6.40 -0.77
C ILE A 275 -9.10 5.81 -1.19
N ASP A 276 -9.10 4.88 -2.16
CA ASP A 276 -10.34 4.26 -2.63
C ASP A 276 -10.97 3.37 -1.56
N ALA A 277 -10.15 2.64 -0.80
CA ALA A 277 -10.62 1.88 0.35
C ALA A 277 -11.30 2.80 1.38
N ARG A 278 -10.74 3.98 1.68
CA ARG A 278 -11.31 4.89 2.68
C ARG A 278 -12.65 5.44 2.21
N ARG A 279 -12.76 5.79 0.92
CA ARG A 279 -14.01 6.26 0.29
C ARG A 279 -15.09 5.17 0.36
N LYS A 280 -14.79 3.96 -0.08
CA LYS A 280 -15.74 2.83 -0.08
C LYS A 280 -16.15 2.42 1.32
N PHE A 281 -15.20 2.27 2.24
CA PHE A 281 -15.48 1.87 3.62
C PHE A 281 -16.37 2.87 4.38
N GLN A 282 -16.31 4.16 4.03
CA GLN A 282 -17.23 5.17 4.58
C GLN A 282 -18.64 5.06 4.01
N ILE A 283 -18.78 4.74 2.72
CA ILE A 283 -20.07 4.52 2.05
C ILE A 283 -20.75 3.28 2.62
N ASP A 284 -20.03 2.16 2.71
CA ASP A 284 -20.56 0.89 3.24
C ASP A 284 -21.10 1.05 4.66
N LYS A 285 -20.39 1.82 5.50
CA LYS A 285 -20.89 2.18 6.84
C LYS A 285 -22.21 2.94 6.77
N LYS A 286 -22.29 3.98 5.94
CA LYS A 286 -23.53 4.78 5.81
C LYS A 286 -24.70 3.92 5.36
N ILE A 287 -24.49 3.01 4.40
CA ILE A 287 -25.52 2.09 3.91
C ILE A 287 -25.99 1.16 5.03
N LEU A 288 -25.06 0.54 5.77
CA LEU A 288 -25.39 -0.31 6.93
C LEU A 288 -26.20 0.44 7.98
N PHE A 289 -25.86 1.70 8.26
CA PHE A 289 -26.64 2.54 9.16
C PHE A 289 -28.07 2.78 8.63
N ILE A 290 -28.23 3.14 7.36
CA ILE A 290 -29.56 3.40 6.76
C ILE A 290 -30.43 2.13 6.76
N CYS A 291 -29.86 0.97 6.41
CA CYS A 291 -30.60 -0.29 6.42
C CYS A 291 -31.05 -0.70 7.83
N CYS A 292 -30.26 -0.44 8.87
CA CYS A 292 -30.69 -0.70 10.26
C CYS A 292 -31.82 0.23 10.71
N PHE A 293 -31.85 1.49 10.25
CA PHE A 293 -32.92 2.44 10.59
C PHE A 293 -34.24 2.18 9.85
N ASN A 294 -34.21 1.57 8.67
CA ASN A 294 -35.42 1.22 7.91
C ASN A 294 -36.03 -0.15 8.28
N ILE A 295 -35.44 -0.85 9.26
CA ILE A 295 -35.92 -2.15 9.78
C ILE A 295 -36.34 -2.02 11.27
N SER A 296 -36.25 -0.82 11.85
CA SER A 296 -36.72 -0.49 13.20
C SER A 296 -38.05 0.25 13.13
#